data_AF-A0A4Q3YJR0-F1
#
_entry.id   AF-A0A4Q3YJR0-F1
#
_cell.length_a   1.000
_cell.length_b   1.000
_cell.length_c   1.000
_cell.angle_alpha   90.00
_cell.angle_beta   90.00
_cell.angle_gamma   90.00
#
_symmetry.space_group_name_H-M   'P 1'
#
loop_
_entity.id
_entity.type
_entity.pdbx_description
1 polymer ?
#
loop_
_entity_poly.entity_id
_entity_poly.type
_entity_poly.pdbx_seq_one_letter_code
_entity_poly.pdbx_strand_id
1 'polypeptide(L)'
;RPESFADHYSQARLFFRSLDPAEQAHLASALVFELSKVGLEHIRTRMLSNLVNVDPDLAKRVADGINMPVPKASPSAAKVQDLELSPALRIINGPLDLKTLEGRSVGILIADGSDVKAVDALTSKIGDAGGRPILIAPKVGGAKMSDGKLLKADAQLAGFPSVLVDAIVVALSEEGTKALLNEGAAVQFVMDAFGHLKAIGASDAAKPLLDKAGVVPDEGVTGLDDAFVEAAKTRYWAREPKVRTLA
;
A
#
# COMPACT_ATOMS: atom_id res chain seq x y z
N ARG A 1 13.80 -17.95 36.74
CA ARG A 1 13.89 -16.63 36.06
C ARG A 1 13.43 -15.57 37.05
N PRO A 2 14.05 -14.36 37.13
CA PRO A 2 13.66 -13.34 38.11
C PRO A 2 12.21 -12.89 37.96
N GLU A 3 11.54 -12.55 39.06
CA GLU A 3 10.14 -12.08 39.06
C GLU A 3 9.95 -10.78 38.26
N SER A 4 10.98 -9.93 38.19
CA SER A 4 10.96 -8.70 37.39
C SER A 4 10.80 -8.93 35.88
N PHE A 5 10.98 -10.19 35.41
CA PHE A 5 10.80 -10.58 34.02
C PHE A 5 9.44 -11.27 33.77
N ALA A 6 8.54 -11.31 34.76
CA ALA A 6 7.28 -12.03 34.69
C ALA A 6 6.16 -11.29 33.91
N ASP A 7 6.33 -10.00 33.67
CA ASP A 7 5.40 -9.23 32.83
C ASP A 7 5.72 -9.45 31.35
N HIS A 8 4.86 -10.21 30.68
CA HIS A 8 5.00 -10.57 29.27
C HIS A 8 4.02 -9.84 28.35
N TYR A 9 3.09 -9.03 28.88
CA TYR A 9 1.94 -8.53 28.11
C TYR A 9 1.81 -7.01 28.11
N SER A 10 2.26 -6.30 29.16
CA SER A 10 2.00 -4.85 29.26
C SER A 10 2.66 -4.05 28.13
N GLN A 11 3.87 -4.43 27.71
CA GLN A 11 4.54 -3.77 26.58
C GLN A 11 3.90 -4.10 25.21
N ALA A 12 3.40 -5.33 25.03
CA ALA A 12 2.67 -5.70 23.80
C ALA A 12 1.35 -4.93 23.69
N ARG A 13 0.64 -4.75 24.82
CA ARG A 13 -0.56 -3.93 24.90
C ARG A 13 -0.25 -2.47 24.57
N LEU A 14 0.77 -1.92 25.22
CA LEU A 14 1.26 -0.56 24.97
C LEU A 14 1.52 -0.36 23.48
N PHE A 15 2.27 -1.28 22.86
CA PHE A 15 2.58 -1.23 21.44
C PHE A 15 1.31 -1.22 20.60
N PHE A 16 0.45 -2.25 20.70
CA PHE A 16 -0.75 -2.36 19.88
C PHE A 16 -1.68 -1.14 20.02
N ARG A 17 -1.95 -0.71 21.25
CA ARG A 17 -2.83 0.44 21.51
C ARG A 17 -2.20 1.78 21.10
N SER A 18 -0.88 1.83 20.98
CA SER A 18 -0.19 3.00 20.47
C SER A 18 -0.21 3.09 18.95
N LEU A 19 -0.55 2.04 18.20
CA LEU A 19 -0.56 2.06 16.74
C LEU A 19 -1.70 2.92 16.15
N ASP A 20 -1.51 3.44 14.93
CA ASP A 20 -2.57 4.02 14.11
C ASP A 20 -3.65 2.96 13.79
N PRO A 21 -4.93 3.33 13.60
CA PRO A 21 -5.97 2.37 13.24
C PRO A 21 -5.64 1.48 12.03
N ALA A 22 -4.96 2.00 11.01
CA ALA A 22 -4.53 1.21 9.86
C ALA A 22 -3.47 0.17 10.26
N GLU A 23 -2.50 0.55 11.09
CA GLU A 23 -1.46 -0.34 11.61
C GLU A 23 -2.03 -1.43 12.52
N GLN A 24 -3.04 -1.10 13.35
CA GLN A 24 -3.75 -2.10 14.16
C GLN A 24 -4.44 -3.13 13.27
N ALA A 25 -5.05 -2.69 12.16
CA ALA A 25 -5.65 -3.57 11.17
C ALA A 25 -4.63 -4.43 10.43
N HIS A 26 -3.47 -3.87 10.07
CA HIS A 26 -2.38 -4.66 9.48
C HIS A 26 -1.87 -5.72 10.45
N LEU A 27 -1.69 -5.37 11.72
CA LEU A 27 -1.23 -6.31 12.75
C LEU A 27 -2.23 -7.44 12.96
N ALA A 28 -3.52 -7.13 13.10
CA ALA A 28 -4.57 -8.14 13.22
C ALA A 28 -4.63 -9.04 11.98
N SER A 29 -4.58 -8.43 10.78
CA SER A 29 -4.64 -9.16 9.51
C SER A 29 -3.41 -10.04 9.30
N ALA A 30 -2.22 -9.60 9.76
CA ALA A 30 -1.00 -10.41 9.74
C ALA A 30 -1.12 -11.62 10.67
N LEU A 31 -1.66 -11.45 11.88
CA LEU A 31 -1.91 -12.58 12.79
C LEU A 31 -2.90 -13.58 12.18
N VAL A 32 -3.97 -13.12 11.52
CA VAL A 32 -4.91 -13.97 10.78
C VAL A 32 -4.19 -14.71 9.64
N PHE A 33 -3.40 -14.00 8.83
CA PHE A 33 -2.65 -14.57 7.73
C PHE A 33 -1.68 -15.66 8.19
N GLU A 34 -0.91 -15.43 9.26
CA GLU A 34 0.03 -16.42 9.78
C GLU A 34 -0.68 -17.60 10.44
N LEU A 35 -1.68 -17.35 11.29
CA LEU A 35 -2.43 -18.41 11.95
C LEU A 35 -3.24 -19.27 10.97
N SER A 36 -3.66 -18.72 9.82
CA SER A 36 -4.33 -19.50 8.77
C SER A 36 -3.48 -20.64 8.21
N LYS A 37 -2.15 -20.57 8.34
CA LYS A 37 -1.20 -21.60 7.88
C LYS A 37 -0.87 -22.62 8.95
N VAL A 38 -1.33 -22.43 10.19
CA VAL A 38 -1.08 -23.34 11.30
C VAL A 38 -2.13 -24.45 11.29
N GLY A 39 -1.73 -25.64 10.81
CA GLY A 39 -2.63 -26.81 10.72
C GLY A 39 -3.11 -27.38 12.07
N LEU A 40 -2.43 -27.06 13.18
CA LEU A 40 -2.79 -27.54 14.51
C LEU A 40 -3.68 -26.52 15.24
N GLU A 41 -4.98 -26.81 15.36
CA GLU A 41 -5.97 -25.91 15.96
C GLU A 41 -5.67 -25.49 17.41
N HIS A 42 -5.16 -26.42 18.23
CA HIS A 42 -4.82 -26.11 19.61
C HIS A 42 -3.68 -25.08 19.73
N ILE A 43 -2.82 -24.93 18.70
CA ILE A 43 -1.81 -23.88 18.64
C ILE A 43 -2.47 -22.53 18.37
N ARG A 44 -3.40 -22.46 17.40
CA ARG A 44 -4.17 -21.25 17.10
C ARG A 44 -4.94 -20.77 18.33
N THR A 45 -5.59 -21.70 19.04
CA THR A 45 -6.30 -21.44 20.30
C THR A 45 -5.37 -20.86 21.37
N ARG A 46 -4.17 -21.45 21.58
CA ARG A 46 -3.20 -20.95 22.56
C ARG A 46 -2.66 -19.57 22.20
N MET A 47 -2.46 -19.27 20.91
CA MET A 47 -2.08 -17.93 20.47
C MET A 47 -3.18 -16.92 20.75
N LEU A 48 -4.44 -17.23 20.40
CA LEU A 48 -5.59 -16.39 20.73
C LEU A 48 -5.70 -16.13 22.25
N SER A 49 -5.52 -17.16 23.09
CA SER A 49 -5.52 -17.01 24.56
C SER A 49 -4.47 -16.02 25.07
N ASN A 50 -3.32 -15.92 24.42
CA ASN A 50 -2.31 -14.91 24.76
C ASN A 50 -2.70 -13.51 24.24
N LEU A 51 -3.31 -13.42 23.07
CA LEU A 51 -3.80 -12.14 22.54
C LEU A 51 -4.87 -11.53 23.46
N VAL A 52 -5.71 -12.33 24.13
CA VAL A 52 -6.68 -11.81 25.11
C VAL A 52 -5.98 -11.06 26.25
N ASN A 53 -4.79 -11.49 26.67
CA ASN A 53 -3.99 -10.77 27.65
C ASN A 53 -3.37 -9.49 27.08
N VAL A 54 -2.99 -9.48 25.80
CA VAL A 54 -2.49 -8.29 25.11
C VAL A 54 -3.61 -7.26 24.95
N ASP A 55 -4.66 -7.60 24.22
CA ASP A 55 -5.83 -6.76 24.04
C ASP A 55 -7.05 -7.62 23.61
N PRO A 56 -8.20 -7.53 24.32
CA PRO A 56 -9.39 -8.32 23.98
C PRO A 56 -9.98 -8.02 22.59
N ASP A 57 -9.91 -6.78 22.12
CA ASP A 57 -10.44 -6.41 20.80
C ASP A 57 -9.53 -6.93 19.69
N LEU A 58 -8.20 -6.89 19.88
CA LEU A 58 -7.26 -7.58 18.99
C LEU A 58 -7.56 -9.08 18.93
N ALA A 59 -7.75 -9.74 20.07
CA ALA A 59 -8.04 -11.17 20.12
C ALA A 59 -9.34 -11.51 19.38
N LYS A 60 -10.38 -10.68 19.55
CA LYS A 60 -11.67 -10.83 18.85
C LYS A 60 -11.51 -10.70 17.34
N ARG A 61 -10.85 -9.63 16.88
CA ARG A 61 -10.56 -9.39 15.45
C ARG A 61 -9.85 -10.56 14.79
N VAL A 62 -8.81 -11.08 15.44
CA VAL A 62 -8.05 -12.24 14.93
C VAL A 62 -8.89 -13.51 14.95
N ALA A 63 -9.67 -13.74 16.01
CA ALA A 63 -10.55 -14.90 16.13
C ALA A 63 -11.63 -14.90 15.04
N ASP A 64 -12.27 -13.76 14.79
CA ASP A 64 -13.24 -13.57 13.71
C ASP A 64 -12.61 -13.84 12.34
N GLY A 65 -11.41 -13.30 12.09
CA GLY A 65 -10.69 -13.48 10.82
C GLY A 65 -10.25 -14.91 10.50
N ILE A 66 -10.04 -15.77 11.51
CA ILE A 66 -9.80 -17.21 11.33
C ILE A 66 -11.03 -18.08 11.63
N ASN A 67 -12.19 -17.45 11.85
CA ASN A 67 -13.47 -18.09 12.17
C ASN A 67 -13.38 -19.08 13.36
N MET A 68 -12.84 -18.62 14.48
CA MET A 68 -12.71 -19.37 15.73
C MET A 68 -13.34 -18.57 16.89
N PRO A 69 -13.83 -19.23 17.96
CA PRO A 69 -14.28 -18.52 19.14
C PRO A 69 -13.08 -17.90 19.89
N VAL A 70 -13.31 -16.78 20.58
CA VAL A 70 -12.32 -16.21 21.50
C VAL A 70 -12.18 -17.14 22.71
N PRO A 71 -10.99 -17.72 22.98
CA PRO A 71 -10.78 -18.59 24.12
C PRO A 71 -10.60 -17.78 25.42
N LYS A 72 -10.53 -18.48 26.55
CA LYS A 72 -10.12 -17.84 27.81
C LYS A 72 -8.68 -17.35 27.71
N ALA A 73 -8.40 -16.25 28.41
CA ALA A 73 -7.04 -15.73 28.55
C ALA A 73 -6.09 -16.79 29.13
N SER A 74 -4.86 -16.82 28.62
CA SER A 74 -3.79 -17.62 29.21
C SER A 74 -3.50 -17.16 30.64
N PRO A 75 -3.12 -18.05 31.57
CA PRO A 75 -2.64 -17.63 32.89
C PRO A 75 -1.45 -16.65 32.75
N SER A 76 -1.53 -15.50 33.43
CA SER A 76 -0.43 -14.52 33.49
C SER A 76 0.28 -14.59 34.83
N ALA A 77 1.61 -14.54 34.81
CA ALA A 77 2.45 -14.57 36.01
C ALA A 77 2.51 -13.21 36.73
N ALA A 78 2.25 -12.12 36.01
CA ALA A 78 2.14 -10.77 36.55
C ALA A 78 0.83 -10.12 36.11
N LYS A 79 0.37 -9.11 36.86
CA LYS A 79 -0.78 -8.30 36.46
C LYS A 79 -0.42 -7.53 35.18
N VAL A 80 -1.26 -7.65 34.15
CA VAL A 80 -1.12 -6.84 32.94
C VAL A 80 -1.48 -5.39 33.25
N GLN A 81 -0.61 -4.47 32.87
CA GLN A 81 -0.71 -3.05 33.16
C GLN A 81 -1.13 -2.27 31.91
N ASP A 82 -1.88 -1.20 32.13
CA ASP A 82 -2.15 -0.20 31.09
C ASP A 82 -1.12 0.91 31.21
N LEU A 83 -0.11 0.86 30.36
CA LEU A 83 0.97 1.85 30.29
C LEU A 83 0.53 3.06 29.44
N GLU A 84 1.19 4.20 29.65
CA GLU A 84 0.96 5.42 28.85
C GLU A 84 1.30 5.17 27.38
N LEU A 85 0.35 5.48 26.49
CA LEU A 85 0.52 5.29 25.04
C LEU A 85 1.65 6.17 24.49
N SER A 86 2.37 5.66 23.50
CA SER A 86 3.52 6.34 22.92
C SER A 86 3.34 6.51 21.41
N PRO A 87 3.04 7.73 20.94
CA PRO A 87 2.98 8.03 19.50
C PRO A 87 4.27 7.70 18.74
N ALA A 88 5.42 7.63 19.43
CA ALA A 88 6.70 7.24 18.85
C ALA A 88 6.75 5.77 18.39
N LEU A 89 5.78 4.93 18.79
CA LEU A 89 5.66 3.55 18.32
C LEU A 89 4.90 3.42 17.00
N ARG A 90 4.35 4.52 16.46
CA ARG A 90 3.64 4.57 15.17
C ARG A 90 4.58 4.83 14.01
N ILE A 91 4.35 4.16 12.89
CA ILE A 91 4.95 4.46 11.59
C ILE A 91 3.97 5.32 10.78
N ILE A 92 2.72 4.87 10.64
CA ILE A 92 1.66 5.62 9.94
C ILE A 92 1.18 6.77 10.81
N ASN A 93 1.17 7.99 10.27
CA ASN A 93 0.81 9.21 11.01
C ASN A 93 1.63 9.39 12.30
N GLY A 94 2.79 8.75 12.37
CA GLY A 94 3.73 8.86 13.48
C GLY A 94 4.63 10.10 13.36
N PRO A 95 5.40 10.41 14.39
CA PRO A 95 6.29 11.57 14.41
C PRO A 95 7.42 11.51 13.35
N LEU A 96 7.67 10.33 12.77
CA LEU A 96 8.68 10.10 11.73
C LEU A 96 8.09 9.81 10.34
N ASP A 97 6.77 10.00 10.16
CA ASP A 97 6.11 9.81 8.86
C ASP A 97 6.39 11.00 7.93
N LEU A 98 7.45 10.89 7.14
CA LEU A 98 7.86 11.93 6.19
C LEU A 98 7.04 11.88 4.90
N LYS A 99 6.21 12.90 4.70
CA LYS A 99 5.47 13.16 3.45
C LYS A 99 6.39 13.82 2.42
N THR A 100 7.23 13.02 1.78
CA THR A 100 8.23 13.49 0.81
C THR A 100 8.34 12.54 -0.38
N LEU A 101 8.81 13.03 -1.53
CA LEU A 101 9.24 12.21 -2.66
C LEU A 101 10.75 11.98 -2.68
N GLU A 102 11.52 12.63 -1.79
CA GLU A 102 12.97 12.47 -1.72
C GLU A 102 13.36 11.01 -1.53
N GLY A 103 14.14 10.48 -2.48
CA GLY A 103 14.58 9.08 -2.49
C GLY A 103 13.50 8.07 -2.91
N ARG A 104 12.27 8.50 -3.17
CA ARG A 104 11.16 7.66 -3.67
C ARG A 104 11.19 7.57 -5.19
N SER A 105 10.48 6.59 -5.74
CA SER A 105 10.37 6.38 -7.19
C SER A 105 8.93 6.46 -7.69
N VAL A 106 8.75 6.98 -8.90
CA VAL A 106 7.44 7.10 -9.55
C VAL A 106 7.48 6.43 -10.92
N GLY A 107 6.64 5.42 -11.12
CA GLY A 107 6.54 4.73 -12.40
C GLY A 107 5.59 5.45 -13.35
N ILE A 108 6.07 5.86 -14.53
CA ILE A 108 5.29 6.56 -15.55
C ILE A 108 5.02 5.60 -16.71
N LEU A 109 3.79 5.09 -16.78
CA LEU A 109 3.36 4.21 -17.87
C LEU A 109 3.06 5.05 -19.12
N ILE A 110 3.85 4.81 -20.17
CA ILE A 110 3.72 5.40 -21.49
C ILE A 110 3.43 4.32 -22.55
N ALA A 111 2.80 4.73 -23.65
CA ALA A 111 2.59 3.92 -24.84
C ALA A 111 2.63 4.79 -26.11
N ASP A 112 2.47 4.17 -27.27
CA ASP A 112 2.46 4.92 -28.53
C ASP A 112 1.34 5.98 -28.52
N GLY A 113 1.69 7.20 -28.91
CA GLY A 113 0.81 8.36 -28.91
C GLY A 113 0.74 9.12 -27.57
N SER A 114 1.38 8.65 -26.50
CA SER A 114 1.47 9.40 -25.24
C SER A 114 2.00 10.82 -25.45
N ASP A 115 1.46 11.79 -24.71
CA ASP A 115 1.87 13.20 -24.83
C ASP A 115 3.26 13.42 -24.22
N VAL A 116 4.23 13.69 -25.10
CA VAL A 116 5.63 13.97 -24.69
C VAL A 116 5.73 15.15 -23.74
N LYS A 117 4.92 16.20 -23.91
CA LYS A 117 5.00 17.38 -23.05
C LYS A 117 4.53 17.09 -21.63
N ALA A 118 3.46 16.30 -21.50
CA ALA A 118 2.95 15.87 -20.20
C ALA A 118 3.96 14.96 -19.48
N VAL A 119 4.56 14.01 -20.21
CA VAL A 119 5.58 13.10 -19.67
C VAL A 119 6.84 13.86 -19.24
N ASP A 120 7.34 14.79 -20.06
CA ASP A 120 8.52 15.60 -19.74
C ASP A 120 8.26 16.50 -18.52
N ALA A 121 7.10 17.16 -18.47
CA ALA A 121 6.71 18.02 -17.36
C ALA A 121 6.63 17.23 -16.04
N LEU A 122 6.02 16.05 -16.04
CA LEU A 122 5.95 15.19 -14.85
C LEU A 122 7.32 14.67 -14.44
N THR A 123 8.14 14.23 -15.40
CA THR A 123 9.51 13.76 -15.15
C THR A 123 10.33 14.85 -14.45
N SER A 124 10.25 16.10 -14.92
CA SER A 124 10.90 17.25 -14.28
C SER A 124 10.37 17.48 -12.87
N LYS A 125 9.05 17.62 -12.70
CA LYS A 125 8.44 17.94 -11.39
C LYS A 125 8.71 16.88 -10.33
N ILE A 126 8.69 15.60 -10.71
CA ILE A 126 9.05 14.49 -9.82
C ILE A 126 10.52 14.61 -9.41
N GLY A 127 11.41 14.89 -10.36
CA GLY A 127 12.84 15.12 -10.10
C GLY A 127 13.10 16.31 -9.18
N ASP A 128 12.42 17.43 -9.42
CA ASP A 128 12.52 18.65 -8.62
C ASP A 128 12.02 18.44 -7.18
N ALA A 129 11.07 17.52 -6.98
CA ALA A 129 10.59 17.09 -5.67
C ALA A 129 11.50 16.01 -4.99
N GLY A 130 12.64 15.67 -5.59
CA GLY A 130 13.60 14.68 -5.09
C GLY A 130 13.25 13.23 -5.41
N GLY A 131 12.19 13.01 -6.19
CA GLY A 131 11.77 11.68 -6.63
C GLY A 131 12.49 11.22 -7.89
N ARG A 132 12.54 9.90 -8.08
CA ARG A 132 13.09 9.27 -9.28
C ARG A 132 11.95 8.86 -10.24
N PRO A 133 11.74 9.59 -11.35
CA PRO A 133 10.84 9.12 -12.39
C PRO A 133 11.44 7.88 -13.08
N ILE A 134 10.59 6.91 -13.39
CA ILE A 134 10.94 5.68 -14.12
C ILE A 134 9.95 5.54 -15.27
N LEU A 135 10.43 5.70 -16.51
CA LEU A 135 9.62 5.51 -17.70
C LEU A 135 9.38 4.02 -17.95
N ILE A 136 8.12 3.62 -17.98
CA ILE A 136 7.68 2.23 -18.13
C ILE A 136 6.86 2.14 -19.42
N ALA A 137 7.21 1.21 -20.28
CA ALA A 137 6.47 0.95 -21.52
C ALA A 137 6.26 -0.56 -21.73
N PRO A 138 5.33 -0.99 -22.61
CA PRO A 138 5.16 -2.40 -22.93
C PRO A 138 6.44 -3.08 -23.43
N LYS A 139 7.35 -2.30 -24.04
CA LYS A 139 8.65 -2.73 -24.55
C LYS A 139 9.73 -1.77 -24.06
N VAL A 140 10.89 -2.29 -23.62
CA VAL A 140 12.01 -1.46 -23.13
C VAL A 140 12.59 -0.54 -24.21
N GLY A 141 12.40 -0.88 -25.49
CA GLY A 141 12.75 0.00 -26.60
C GLY A 141 12.01 1.35 -26.59
N GLY A 142 10.93 1.46 -25.81
CA GLY A 142 10.17 2.68 -25.62
C GLY A 142 8.86 2.72 -26.38
N ALA A 143 8.36 3.93 -26.58
CA ALA A 143 7.13 4.23 -27.31
C ALA A 143 7.34 5.41 -28.26
N LYS A 144 6.59 5.41 -29.37
CA LYS A 144 6.53 6.54 -30.30
C LYS A 144 5.56 7.59 -29.75
N MET A 145 6.09 8.72 -29.30
CA MET A 145 5.33 9.77 -28.63
C MET A 145 4.46 10.58 -29.61
N SER A 146 3.65 11.49 -29.08
CA SER A 146 2.76 12.38 -29.84
C SER A 146 3.48 13.24 -30.90
N ASP A 147 4.77 13.54 -30.73
CA ASP A 147 5.60 14.27 -31.71
C ASP A 147 6.22 13.35 -32.78
N GLY A 148 5.91 12.06 -32.73
CA GLY A 148 6.39 11.03 -33.64
C GLY A 148 7.79 10.51 -33.34
N LYS A 149 8.47 10.98 -32.29
CA LYS A 149 9.80 10.48 -31.90
C LYS A 149 9.69 9.30 -30.96
N LEU A 150 10.73 8.46 -30.97
CA LEU A 150 10.86 7.34 -30.04
C LEU A 150 11.44 7.84 -28.72
N LEU A 151 10.67 7.70 -27.62
CA LEU A 151 11.16 7.90 -26.26
C LEU A 151 11.46 6.54 -25.65
N LYS A 152 12.73 6.28 -25.30
CA LYS A 152 13.15 5.04 -24.65
C LYS A 152 12.53 4.94 -23.26
N ALA A 153 12.14 3.72 -22.88
CA ALA A 153 11.70 3.42 -21.52
C ALA A 153 12.89 2.94 -20.68
N ASP A 154 12.84 3.20 -19.38
CA ASP A 154 13.78 2.65 -18.40
C ASP A 154 13.48 1.19 -18.11
N ALA A 155 12.20 0.80 -18.19
CA ALA A 155 11.76 -0.55 -17.87
C ALA A 155 10.61 -1.05 -18.75
N GLN A 156 10.54 -2.37 -18.88
CA GLN A 156 9.41 -3.05 -19.50
C GLN A 156 8.30 -3.28 -18.47
N LEU A 157 7.06 -2.95 -18.82
CA LEU A 157 5.88 -3.03 -17.96
C LEU A 157 5.74 -4.36 -17.20
N ALA A 158 5.81 -5.50 -17.90
CA ALA A 158 5.70 -6.80 -17.25
C ALA A 158 6.89 -7.15 -16.35
N GLY A 159 8.08 -6.62 -16.67
CA GLY A 159 9.29 -6.80 -15.86
C GLY A 159 9.44 -5.79 -14.72
N PHE A 160 8.57 -4.78 -14.66
CA PHE A 160 8.65 -3.70 -13.67
C PHE A 160 7.25 -3.36 -13.12
N PRO A 161 6.64 -4.29 -12.37
CA PRO A 161 5.29 -4.12 -11.83
C PRO A 161 5.24 -2.97 -10.83
N SER A 162 4.02 -2.48 -10.55
CA SER A 162 3.83 -1.27 -9.74
C SER A 162 4.36 -1.41 -8.33
N VAL A 163 4.50 -2.62 -7.77
CA VAL A 163 5.10 -2.87 -6.45
C VAL A 163 6.54 -2.34 -6.31
N LEU A 164 7.27 -2.14 -7.42
CA LEU A 164 8.64 -1.63 -7.42
C LEU A 164 8.75 -0.10 -7.35
N VAL A 165 7.63 0.62 -7.36
CA VAL A 165 7.58 2.10 -7.26
C VAL A 165 6.69 2.58 -6.12
N ASP A 166 6.82 3.83 -5.70
CA ASP A 166 6.05 4.39 -4.58
C ASP A 166 4.69 4.96 -5.02
N ALA A 167 4.62 5.49 -6.25
CA ALA A 167 3.42 6.00 -6.91
C ALA A 167 3.48 5.70 -8.42
N ILE A 168 2.33 5.82 -9.10
CA ILE A 168 2.27 5.61 -10.56
C ILE A 168 1.62 6.79 -11.29
N VAL A 169 2.04 6.97 -12.53
CA VAL A 169 1.38 7.78 -13.54
C VAL A 169 0.94 6.88 -14.69
N VAL A 170 -0.28 7.09 -15.18
CA VAL A 170 -0.82 6.47 -16.40
C VAL A 170 -0.98 7.57 -17.46
N ALA A 171 0.11 7.85 -18.17
CA ALA A 171 0.19 8.93 -19.16
C ALA A 171 -0.04 8.35 -20.56
N LEU A 172 -1.29 8.01 -20.88
CA LEU A 172 -1.66 7.33 -22.12
C LEU A 172 -2.50 8.22 -23.03
N SER A 173 -2.40 7.99 -24.34
CA SER A 173 -3.37 8.45 -25.35
C SER A 173 -4.61 7.56 -25.37
N GLU A 174 -5.63 7.92 -26.16
CA GLU A 174 -6.79 7.06 -26.39
C GLU A 174 -6.38 5.74 -27.06
N GLU A 175 -5.53 5.81 -28.09
CA GLU A 175 -5.02 4.64 -28.81
C GLU A 175 -4.15 3.76 -27.91
N GLY A 176 -3.25 4.37 -27.12
CA GLY A 176 -2.40 3.68 -26.17
C GLY A 176 -3.22 2.97 -25.09
N THR A 177 -4.24 3.64 -24.56
CA THR A 177 -5.18 3.05 -23.60
C THR A 177 -5.90 1.86 -24.21
N LYS A 178 -6.46 2.02 -25.42
CA LYS A 178 -7.15 0.94 -26.14
C LYS A 178 -6.25 -0.28 -26.36
N ALA A 179 -4.97 -0.06 -26.69
CA ALA A 179 -4.00 -1.14 -26.85
C ALA A 179 -3.72 -1.87 -25.53
N LEU A 180 -3.65 -1.14 -24.42
CA LEU A 180 -3.34 -1.69 -23.09
C LEU A 180 -4.54 -2.23 -22.33
N LEU A 181 -5.77 -1.97 -22.77
CA LEU A 181 -6.97 -2.50 -22.13
C LEU A 181 -6.96 -4.03 -22.05
N ASN A 182 -6.37 -4.73 -23.01
CA ASN A 182 -6.30 -6.20 -23.02
C ASN A 182 -4.92 -6.74 -22.62
N GLU A 183 -4.02 -5.86 -22.17
CA GLU A 183 -2.72 -6.25 -21.63
C GLU A 183 -2.83 -6.51 -20.13
N GLY A 184 -2.67 -7.76 -19.72
CA GLY A 184 -2.79 -8.17 -18.31
C GLY A 184 -1.84 -7.40 -17.40
N ALA A 185 -0.61 -7.15 -17.85
CA ALA A 185 0.37 -6.41 -17.06
C ALA A 185 -0.05 -4.94 -16.84
N ALA A 186 -0.73 -4.32 -17.80
CA ALA A 186 -1.21 -2.93 -17.66
C ALA A 186 -2.37 -2.84 -16.67
N VAL A 187 -3.33 -3.77 -16.77
CA VAL A 187 -4.45 -3.84 -15.82
C VAL A 187 -3.93 -4.08 -14.40
N GLN A 188 -3.01 -5.04 -14.23
CA GLN A 188 -2.39 -5.34 -12.94
C GLN A 188 -1.58 -4.17 -12.39
N PHE A 189 -0.80 -3.48 -13.23
CA PHE A 189 -0.01 -2.33 -12.80
C PHE A 189 -0.87 -1.27 -12.10
N VAL A 190 -2.03 -0.94 -12.68
CA VAL A 190 -2.97 0.03 -12.13
C VAL A 190 -3.74 -0.55 -10.93
N MET A 191 -4.25 -1.77 -11.05
CA MET A 191 -5.03 -2.44 -10.00
C MET A 191 -4.20 -2.60 -8.72
N ASP A 192 -2.96 -3.08 -8.84
CA ASP A 192 -2.07 -3.29 -7.72
C ASP A 192 -1.63 -1.95 -7.11
N ALA A 193 -1.40 -0.91 -7.92
CA ALA A 193 -1.07 0.41 -7.37
C ALA A 193 -2.24 0.95 -6.54
N PHE A 194 -3.48 0.82 -7.03
CA PHE A 194 -4.67 1.25 -6.32
C PHE A 194 -4.88 0.44 -5.04
N GLY A 195 -4.81 -0.89 -5.14
CA GLY A 195 -4.93 -1.81 -4.02
C GLY A 195 -3.84 -1.64 -2.97
N HIS A 196 -2.62 -1.27 -3.37
CA HIS A 196 -1.52 -0.92 -2.46
C HIS A 196 -1.53 0.54 -1.99
N LEU A 197 -2.66 1.22 -2.18
CA LEU A 197 -2.95 2.54 -1.62
C LEU A 197 -2.04 3.65 -2.15
N LYS A 198 -1.46 3.47 -3.34
CA LYS A 198 -0.54 4.43 -3.95
C LYS A 198 -1.32 5.59 -4.58
N ALA A 199 -0.64 6.73 -4.74
CA ALA A 199 -1.13 7.77 -5.62
C ALA A 199 -1.11 7.30 -7.08
N ILE A 200 -2.13 7.70 -7.84
CA ILE A 200 -2.28 7.42 -9.26
C ILE A 200 -2.59 8.75 -9.97
N GLY A 201 -1.64 9.25 -10.74
CA GLY A 201 -1.89 10.31 -11.72
C GLY A 201 -2.34 9.68 -13.03
N ALA A 202 -3.40 10.16 -13.67
CA ALA A 202 -3.87 9.60 -14.93
C ALA A 202 -4.24 10.69 -15.94
N SER A 203 -3.97 10.44 -17.23
CA SER A 203 -4.59 11.20 -18.30
C SER A 203 -6.08 10.89 -18.39
N ASP A 204 -6.89 11.82 -18.87
CA ASP A 204 -8.33 11.58 -19.09
C ASP A 204 -8.56 10.38 -20.03
N ALA A 205 -7.71 10.23 -21.05
CA ALA A 205 -7.76 9.13 -21.99
C ALA A 205 -7.49 7.75 -21.34
N ALA A 206 -6.80 7.70 -20.18
CA ALA A 206 -6.53 6.46 -19.44
C ALA A 206 -7.73 5.96 -18.63
N LYS A 207 -8.82 6.73 -18.51
CA LYS A 207 -9.99 6.36 -17.71
C LYS A 207 -10.51 4.94 -17.97
N PRO A 208 -10.64 4.45 -19.22
CA PRO A 208 -11.08 3.08 -19.47
C PRO A 208 -10.19 2.01 -18.81
N LEU A 209 -8.87 2.24 -18.73
CA LEU A 209 -7.95 1.32 -18.08
C LEU A 209 -8.09 1.38 -16.56
N LEU A 210 -8.27 2.57 -15.98
CA LEU A 210 -8.57 2.75 -14.56
C LEU A 210 -9.87 2.03 -14.16
N ASP A 211 -10.93 2.21 -14.95
CA ASP A 211 -12.21 1.54 -14.74
C ASP A 211 -12.05 0.01 -14.79
N LYS A 212 -11.30 -0.51 -15.79
CA LYS A 212 -11.03 -1.95 -15.92
C LYS A 212 -10.20 -2.50 -14.76
N ALA A 213 -9.30 -1.70 -14.20
CA ALA A 213 -8.49 -2.03 -13.04
C ALA A 213 -9.25 -1.90 -11.70
N GLY A 214 -10.53 -1.48 -11.72
CA GLY A 214 -11.34 -1.32 -10.50
C GLY A 214 -10.99 -0.09 -9.69
N VAL A 215 -10.36 0.92 -10.30
CA VAL A 215 -10.03 2.18 -9.63
C VAL A 215 -11.31 2.98 -9.37
N VAL A 216 -11.51 3.36 -8.11
CA VAL A 216 -12.57 4.29 -7.70
C VAL A 216 -11.90 5.61 -7.32
N PRO A 217 -12.34 6.76 -7.88
CA PRO A 217 -11.75 8.05 -7.54
C PRO A 217 -11.77 8.34 -6.03
N ASP A 218 -10.63 8.80 -5.51
CA ASP A 218 -10.46 9.33 -4.17
C ASP A 218 -9.36 10.39 -4.16
N GLU A 219 -8.96 10.88 -2.99
CA GLU A 219 -7.92 11.91 -2.83
C GLU A 219 -6.55 11.54 -3.41
N GLY A 220 -6.32 10.26 -3.71
CA GLY A 220 -5.08 9.75 -4.29
C GLY A 220 -5.15 9.41 -5.77
N VAL A 221 -6.27 9.71 -6.43
CA VAL A 221 -6.41 9.59 -7.88
C VAL A 221 -6.52 11.00 -8.45
N THR A 222 -5.49 11.42 -9.17
CA THR A 222 -5.34 12.80 -9.67
C THR A 222 -5.17 12.83 -11.18
N GLY A 223 -5.16 14.04 -11.75
CA GLY A 223 -4.68 14.26 -13.11
C GLY A 223 -3.15 14.20 -13.21
N LEU A 224 -2.62 14.75 -14.30
CA LEU A 224 -1.18 14.85 -14.59
C LEU A 224 -0.55 16.19 -14.17
N ASP A 225 -1.19 16.91 -13.25
CA ASP A 225 -0.81 18.25 -12.81
C ASP A 225 -0.01 18.22 -11.49
N ASP A 226 0.20 19.39 -10.87
CA ASP A 226 0.94 19.51 -9.62
C ASP A 226 0.29 18.78 -8.44
N ALA A 227 -1.03 18.52 -8.50
CA ALA A 227 -1.72 17.78 -7.46
C ALA A 227 -1.19 16.34 -7.36
N PHE A 228 -0.73 15.76 -8.48
CA PHE A 228 -0.12 14.43 -8.46
C PHE A 228 1.17 14.38 -7.63
N VAL A 229 2.02 15.40 -7.74
CA VAL A 229 3.33 15.42 -7.05
C VAL A 229 3.13 15.46 -5.54
N GLU A 230 2.13 16.21 -5.07
CA GLU A 230 1.74 16.22 -3.66
C GLU A 230 1.10 14.89 -3.24
N ALA A 231 0.21 14.34 -4.07
CA ALA A 231 -0.44 13.06 -3.82
C ALA A 231 0.57 11.90 -3.66
N ALA A 232 1.61 11.89 -4.49
CA ALA A 232 2.63 10.84 -4.55
C ALA A 232 3.53 10.76 -3.31
N LYS A 233 3.46 11.71 -2.38
CA LYS A 233 4.26 11.74 -1.14
C LYS A 233 3.77 10.76 -0.07
N THR A 234 2.63 10.10 -0.27
CA THR A 234 2.02 9.26 0.77
C THR A 234 1.20 8.07 0.25
N ARG A 235 0.59 7.33 1.18
CA ARG A 235 -0.39 6.28 0.92
C ARG A 235 -1.76 6.71 1.42
N TYR A 236 -2.79 6.22 0.76
CA TYR A 236 -4.18 6.60 1.00
C TYR A 236 -4.88 5.56 1.89
N TRP A 237 -4.63 5.63 3.20
CA TRP A 237 -5.12 4.64 4.16
C TRP A 237 -6.65 4.54 4.23
N ALA A 238 -7.38 5.65 3.97
CA ALA A 238 -8.84 5.64 3.90
C ALA A 238 -9.41 4.81 2.74
N ARG A 239 -8.58 4.48 1.74
CA ARG A 239 -8.93 3.58 0.63
C ARG A 239 -8.95 2.12 1.07
N GLU A 240 -8.13 1.74 2.04
CA GLU A 240 -7.85 0.34 2.36
C GLU A 240 -9.09 -0.49 2.71
N PRO A 241 -10.01 -0.03 3.58
CA PRO A 241 -11.22 -0.79 3.93
C PRO A 241 -12.18 -0.99 2.74
N LYS A 242 -12.00 -0.24 1.64
CA LYS A 242 -12.83 -0.33 0.44
C LYS A 242 -12.29 -1.31 -0.60
N VAL A 243 -11.03 -1.74 -0.46
CA VAL A 243 -10.33 -2.58 -1.45
C VAL A 243 -9.94 -3.95 -0.92
N ARG A 244 -10.05 -4.20 0.38
CA ARG A 244 -9.80 -5.51 1.00
C ARG A 244 -10.50 -5.65 2.35
N THR A 245 -10.76 -6.89 2.74
CA THR A 245 -11.17 -7.21 4.12
C THR A 245 -9.99 -7.00 5.06
N LEU A 246 -10.24 -6.33 6.17
CA LEU A 246 -9.30 -6.14 7.27
C LEU A 246 -9.81 -6.87 8.50
N ALA A 247 -8.94 -7.59 9.20
CA ALA A 247 -9.23 -8.12 10.53
C ALA A 247 -9.27 -6.97 11.53
#